data_AF-A0A955QGD4-F1
#
_entry.id   AF-A0A955QGD4-F1
#
_cell.length_a   1.000
_cell.length_b   1.000
_cell.length_c   1.000
_cell.angle_alpha   90.00
_cell.angle_beta   90.00
_cell.angle_gamma   90.00
#
_symmetry.space_group_name_H-M   'P 1'
#
loop_
_entity.id
_entity.type
_entity.pdbx_description
1 polymer ?
#
loop_
_entity_poly.entity_id
_entity_poly.type
_entity_poly.pdbx_seq_one_letter_code
_entity_poly.pdbx_strand_id
1 'polypeptide(L)'
;METHKGEKGMIAPDLLAILCCPETKEGLSVLPNEIVERLNQRIGKGEIKNKAGEIVTDLLDGGLLRQDRQIVYAVRDQIPIMLIEEGIVVEANDLISL
;
A
#
# COMPACT_ATOMS: atom_id res chain seq x y z
N MET A 1 8.31 -30.98 -9.48
CA MET A 1 8.67 -29.61 -9.90
C MET A 1 7.36 -28.95 -10.30
N GLU A 2 6.69 -28.36 -9.33
CA GLU A 2 5.37 -27.75 -9.51
C GLU A 2 5.53 -26.25 -9.26
N THR A 3 5.41 -25.49 -10.33
CA THR A 3 5.50 -24.04 -10.35
C THR A 3 4.19 -23.47 -9.82
N HIS A 4 4.11 -23.17 -8.53
CA HIS A 4 3.08 -22.28 -7.99
C HIS A 4 3.42 -20.83 -8.37
N LYS A 5 3.00 -20.43 -9.56
CA LYS A 5 2.94 -19.02 -9.99
C LYS A 5 1.49 -18.57 -9.80
N GLY A 6 1.17 -18.01 -8.65
CA GLY A 6 -0.16 -17.46 -8.38
C GLY A 6 -0.27 -16.80 -7.01
N GLU A 7 -0.70 -15.54 -7.01
CA GLU A 7 -1.46 -14.90 -5.93
C GLU A 7 -0.71 -14.36 -4.69
N LYS A 8 0.55 -13.95 -4.81
CA LYS A 8 1.17 -13.13 -3.75
C LYS A 8 0.48 -11.75 -3.72
N GLY A 9 -0.36 -11.51 -2.72
CA GLY A 9 -0.97 -10.18 -2.44
C GLY A 9 -2.51 -10.11 -2.49
N MET A 10 -3.22 -11.21 -2.76
CA MET A 10 -4.69 -11.20 -2.74
C MET A 10 -5.20 -11.26 -1.30
N ILE A 11 -5.68 -10.13 -0.78
CA ILE A 11 -6.41 -10.10 0.50
C ILE A 11 -7.85 -10.50 0.23
N ALA A 12 -8.37 -11.47 0.97
CA ALA A 12 -9.75 -11.93 0.83
C ALA A 12 -10.73 -10.74 1.00
N PRO A 13 -11.74 -10.58 0.12
CA PRO A 13 -12.66 -9.44 0.14
C PRO A 13 -13.40 -9.28 1.48
N ASP A 14 -13.77 -10.39 2.11
CA ASP A 14 -14.46 -10.42 3.40
C ASP A 14 -13.59 -9.91 4.56
N LEU A 15 -12.26 -10.07 4.47
CA LEU A 15 -11.32 -9.52 5.45
C LEU A 15 -11.17 -8.01 5.25
N LEU A 16 -11.15 -7.56 4.00
CA LEU A 16 -11.10 -6.14 3.64
C LEU A 16 -12.35 -5.38 4.13
N ALA A 17 -13.52 -6.03 4.14
CA ALA A 17 -14.78 -5.45 4.62
C ALA A 17 -14.77 -5.10 6.13
N ILE A 18 -13.87 -5.73 6.91
CA ILE A 18 -13.67 -5.45 8.34
C ILE A 18 -12.48 -4.49 8.55
N LEU A 19 -11.55 -4.42 7.61
CA LEU A 19 -10.36 -3.58 7.64
C LEU A 19 -10.67 -2.15 7.20
N CYS A 20 -10.54 -1.21 8.13
CA CYS A 20 -10.62 0.22 7.89
C CYS A 20 -9.30 0.90 8.29
N CYS A 21 -9.12 2.15 7.88
CA CYS A 21 -8.00 2.98 8.32
C CYS A 21 -7.93 2.99 9.87
N PRO A 22 -6.78 2.66 10.49
CA PRO A 22 -6.65 2.58 11.95
C PRO A 22 -6.94 3.93 12.63
N GLU A 23 -6.60 5.04 11.97
CA GLU A 23 -6.76 6.42 12.45
C GLU A 23 -8.18 6.96 12.27
N THR A 24 -8.70 6.92 11.04
CA THR A 24 -9.92 7.65 10.65
C THR A 24 -11.16 6.77 10.48
N LYS A 25 -10.98 5.45 10.50
CA LYS A 25 -12.02 4.44 10.19
C LYS A 25 -12.58 4.53 8.76
N GLU A 26 -11.92 5.27 7.88
CA GLU A 26 -12.24 5.30 6.45
C GLU A 26 -12.02 3.94 5.78
N GLY A 27 -12.73 3.72 4.66
CA GLY A 27 -12.54 2.55 3.82
C GLY A 27 -11.15 2.49 3.19
N LEU A 28 -10.75 1.27 2.84
CA LEU A 28 -9.50 0.97 2.14
C LEU A 28 -9.80 0.25 0.83
N SER A 29 -9.01 0.53 -0.21
CA SER A 29 -9.05 -0.21 -1.48
C SER A 29 -7.67 -0.76 -1.81
N VAL A 30 -7.63 -1.94 -2.45
CA VAL A 30 -6.37 -2.52 -2.91
C VAL A 30 -5.82 -1.71 -4.09
N LEU A 31 -4.54 -1.37 -4.06
CA LEU A 31 -3.86 -0.71 -5.16
C LEU A 31 -3.66 -1.64 -6.35
N PRO A 32 -3.85 -1.16 -7.60
CA PRO A 32 -3.40 -1.86 -8.80
C PRO A 32 -1.88 -2.04 -8.80
N ASN A 33 -1.39 -3.13 -9.39
CA ASN A 33 0.05 -3.42 -9.50
C ASN A 33 0.83 -2.28 -10.17
N GLU A 34 0.27 -1.62 -11.18
CA GLU A 34 0.92 -0.47 -11.85
C GLU A 34 1.26 0.67 -10.87
N ILE A 35 0.37 0.93 -9.91
CA ILE A 35 0.60 1.96 -8.88
C ILE A 35 1.66 1.49 -7.89
N VAL A 36 1.63 0.21 -7.49
CA VAL A 36 2.64 -0.38 -6.59
C VAL A 36 4.04 -0.30 -7.21
N GLU A 37 4.18 -0.62 -8.50
CA GLU A 37 5.44 -0.51 -9.23
C GLU A 37 5.94 0.94 -9.28
N ARG A 38 5.06 1.92 -9.51
CA ARG A 38 5.40 3.34 -9.48
C ARG A 38 5.89 3.80 -8.12
N LEU A 39 5.19 3.41 -7.04
CA LEU A 39 5.62 3.72 -5.67
C LEU A 39 6.99 3.09 -5.37
N ASN A 40 7.22 1.85 -5.78
CA ASN A 40 8.50 1.17 -5.62
C ASN A 40 9.65 1.87 -6.34
N GLN A 41 9.40 2.42 -7.54
CA GLN A 41 10.40 3.23 -8.24
C GLN A 41 10.79 4.49 -7.47
N ARG A 42 9.83 5.17 -6.83
CA ARG A 42 10.09 6.36 -6.01
C ARG A 42 10.75 6.03 -4.67
N ILE A 43 10.38 4.91 -4.06
CA ILE A 43 11.05 4.36 -2.87
C ILE A 43 12.52 4.07 -3.17
N GLY A 44 12.80 3.43 -4.31
CA GLY A 44 14.18 3.17 -4.75
C GLY A 44 15.01 4.45 -4.96
N LYS A 45 14.37 5.61 -5.15
CA LYS A 45 15.02 6.92 -5.24
C LYS A 45 15.09 7.68 -3.90
N GLY A 46 14.46 7.16 -2.84
CA GLY A 46 14.35 7.84 -1.55
C GLY A 46 13.43 9.06 -1.57
N GLU A 47 12.41 9.06 -2.43
CA GLU A 47 11.50 10.21 -2.63
C GLU A 47 10.20 10.11 -1.81
N ILE A 48 9.93 8.96 -1.20
CA ILE A 48 8.69 8.67 -0.47
C ILE A 48 8.94 8.68 1.03
N LYS A 49 7.99 9.26 1.77
CA LYS A 49 7.99 9.32 3.22
C LYS A 49 6.76 8.68 3.83
N ASN A 50 6.93 8.12 5.02
CA ASN A 50 5.81 7.72 5.88
C ASN A 50 5.25 8.95 6.63
N LYS A 51 4.17 8.77 7.39
CA LYS A 51 3.55 9.82 8.21
C LYS A 51 4.46 10.34 9.32
N ALA A 52 5.42 9.54 9.78
CA ALA A 52 6.47 9.99 10.72
C ALA A 52 7.54 10.89 10.05
N GLY A 53 7.51 11.04 8.72
CA GLY A 53 8.46 11.85 7.96
C GLY A 53 9.76 11.12 7.61
N GLU A 54 9.84 9.83 7.89
CA GLU A 54 10.97 8.96 7.59
C GLU A 54 10.92 8.50 6.14
N ILE A 55 12.10 8.31 5.54
CA ILE A 55 12.20 7.79 4.18
C ILE A 55 11.80 6.32 4.18
N VAL A 56 10.86 5.97 3.33
CA VAL A 56 10.48 4.57 3.11
C VAL A 56 11.56 3.91 2.27
N THR A 57 12.10 2.80 2.75
CA THR A 57 13.21 2.06 2.11
C THR A 57 12.80 0.67 1.63
N ASP A 58 11.86 0.04 2.33
CA ASP A 58 11.34 -1.28 1.98
C ASP A 58 10.26 -1.18 0.90
N LEU A 59 10.44 -1.96 -0.18
CA LEU A 59 9.50 -2.07 -1.27
C LEU A 59 8.16 -2.69 -0.81
N LEU A 60 7.13 -2.45 -1.62
CA LEU A 60 5.77 -2.93 -1.43
C LEU A 60 5.55 -4.16 -2.31
N ASP A 61 4.96 -5.21 -1.74
CA ASP A 61 4.34 -6.30 -2.52
C ASP A 61 2.95 -5.87 -3.03
N GLY A 62 2.28 -5.01 -2.26
CA GLY A 62 0.98 -4.41 -2.57
C GLY A 62 0.71 -3.22 -1.68
N GLY A 63 -0.47 -2.61 -1.80
CA GLY A 63 -0.85 -1.50 -0.92
C GLY A 63 -2.35 -1.34 -0.77
N LEU A 64 -2.75 -0.77 0.37
CA LEU A 64 -4.12 -0.40 0.68
C LEU A 64 -4.24 1.12 0.67
N LEU A 65 -4.93 1.66 -0.32
CA LEU A 65 -5.20 3.08 -0.47
C LEU A 65 -6.37 3.48 0.42
N ARG A 66 -6.16 4.50 1.25
CA ARG A 66 -7.23 5.13 2.03
C ARG A 66 -8.20 5.88 1.11
N GLN A 67 -9.47 5.90 1.48
CA GLN A 67 -10.55 6.49 0.68
C GLN A 67 -10.27 7.95 0.24
N ASP A 68 -9.61 8.75 1.07
CA ASP A 68 -9.21 10.13 0.77
C ASP A 68 -8.04 10.25 -0.22
N ARG A 69 -7.43 9.12 -0.61
CA ARG A 69 -6.32 9.01 -1.57
C ARG A 69 -5.03 9.70 -1.13
N GLN A 70 -4.83 9.92 0.18
CA GLN A 70 -3.64 10.59 0.71
C GLN A 70 -2.64 9.62 1.36
N ILE A 71 -3.13 8.46 1.82
CA ILE A 71 -2.32 7.49 2.57
C ILE A 71 -2.44 6.11 1.94
N VAL A 72 -1.30 5.44 1.80
CA VAL A 72 -1.20 4.02 1.43
C VAL A 72 -0.61 3.24 2.61
N TYR A 73 -1.28 2.17 3.03
CA TYR A 73 -0.68 1.19 3.94
C TYR A 73 -0.02 0.08 3.11
N ALA A 74 1.26 -0.16 3.34
CA ALA A 74 2.01 -1.19 2.62
C ALA A 74 1.48 -2.59 2.93
N VAL A 75 1.49 -3.47 1.93
CA VAL A 75 1.35 -4.92 2.11
C VAL A 75 2.71 -5.53 1.82
N ARG A 76 3.23 -6.32 2.77
CA ARG A 76 4.51 -7.03 2.66
C ARG A 76 4.34 -8.45 3.14
N ASP A 77 4.81 -9.41 2.35
CA ASP A 77 4.60 -10.84 2.56
C ASP A 77 3.12 -11.19 2.86
N GLN A 78 2.21 -10.50 2.16
CA GLN A 78 0.76 -10.63 2.30
C GLN A 78 0.18 -10.13 3.64
N ILE A 79 0.97 -9.39 4.42
CA ILE A 79 0.56 -8.80 5.69
C ILE A 79 0.42 -7.28 5.51
N PRO A 80 -0.79 -6.70 5.72
CA PRO A 80 -0.97 -5.26 5.76
C PRO A 80 -0.29 -4.64 6.98
N ILE A 81 0.56 -3.65 6.76
CA ILE A 81 1.20 -2.88 7.83
C ILE A 81 0.23 -1.76 8.26
N MET A 82 -0.64 -2.07 9.23
CA MET A 82 -1.70 -1.16 9.72
C MET A 82 -1.24 -0.28 10.89
N LEU A 83 -0.02 0.26 10.81
CA LEU A 83 0.50 1.24 11.78
C LEU A 83 0.30 2.65 11.25
N ILE A 84 -0.23 3.55 12.08
CA ILE A 84 -0.56 4.92 11.65
C ILE A 84 0.69 5.67 11.17
N GLU A 85 1.81 5.52 11.88
CA GLU A 85 3.08 6.19 11.56
C GLU A 85 3.71 5.67 10.27
N GLU A 86 3.47 4.40 9.93
CA GLU A 86 3.95 3.75 8.70
C GLU A 86 3.13 4.09 7.45
N GLY A 87 2.03 4.81 7.61
CA GLY A 87 1.22 5.25 6.47
C GLY A 87 2.06 6.03 5.46
N ILE A 88 2.14 5.52 4.24
CA ILE A 88 2.91 6.14 3.16
C ILE A 88 2.13 7.33 2.62
N VAL A 89 2.74 8.51 2.64
CA VAL A 89 2.14 9.73 2.11
C VAL A 89 2.28 9.72 0.59
N VAL A 90 1.15 9.80 -0.11
CA VAL A 90 1.10 9.81 -1.58
C VAL A 90 0.45 11.09 -2.08
N GLU A 91 0.83 11.50 -3.29
CA GLU A 91 0.28 12.65 -4.00
C GLU A 91 -0.54 12.18 -5.20
N ALA A 92 -1.35 13.07 -5.79
CA ALA A 92 -2.18 12.73 -6.95
C ALA A 92 -1.35 12.18 -8.14
N ASN A 93 -0.11 12.64 -8.29
CA ASN A 93 0.81 12.18 -9.34
C ASN A 93 1.28 10.73 -9.14
N ASP A 94 1.18 10.18 -7.93
CA ASP A 94 1.47 8.77 -7.65
C ASP A 94 0.35 7.84 -8.05
N LEU A 95 -0.87 8.38 -8.10
CA LEU A 95 -2.10 7.64 -8.34
C LEU A 95 -2.62 7.83 -9.76
N ILE A 96 -1.74 8.22 -10.69
CA ILE A 96 -2.09 8.28 -12.12
C ILE A 96 -2.55 6.89 -12.55
N SER A 97 -3.68 6.81 -13.26
CA SER A 97 -4.36 5.57 -13.69
C SER A 97 -5.34 4.93 -12.67
N LEU A 98 -5.62 5.56 -11.51
CA LEU A 98 -6.67 5.16 -10.55
C LEU A 98 -8.05 5.79 -10.80
#